data_AF-A0A352PZ91-F1
#
_entry.id   AF-A0A352PZ91-F1
#
_cell.length_a   1.000
_cell.length_b   1.000
_cell.length_c   1.000
_cell.angle_alpha   90.00
_cell.angle_beta   90.00
_cell.angle_gamma   90.00
#
_symmetry.space_group_name_H-M   'P 1'
#
loop_
_entity.id
_entity.type
_entity.pdbx_description
1 polymer ?
#
loop_
_entity_poly.entity_id
_entity_poly.type
_entity_poly.pdbx_seq_one_letter_code
_entity_poly.pdbx_strand_id
1 'polypeptide(L)'
;MYVDIVSATYLEGYKIELVFENGKSGVVDFTKYVQRGGIFARLEDLESFRRFRIDQELGVIVWEGGIDIAPEVLYSEATEEPLPYWMEVQAEMKRSA
;
A
#
# COMPACT_ATOMS: atom_id res chain seq x y z
N MET A 1 -8.96 9.57 -5.93
CA MET A 1 -7.99 9.94 -6.97
C MET A 1 -7.21 8.67 -7.24
N TYR A 2 -7.19 8.18 -8.48
CA TYR A 2 -6.23 7.15 -8.87
C TYR A 2 -4.90 7.84 -9.10
N VAL A 3 -3.86 7.40 -8.40
CA VAL A 3 -2.51 7.92 -8.54
C VAL A 3 -1.58 6.72 -8.51
N ASP A 4 -0.80 6.59 -9.58
CA ASP A 4 0.08 5.44 -9.73
C ASP A 4 1.37 5.64 -8.95
N ILE A 5 1.86 4.54 -8.35
CA ILE A 5 3.18 4.49 -7.72
C ILE A 5 4.22 4.35 -8.84
N VAL A 6 5.11 5.33 -8.95
CA VAL A 6 6.17 5.36 -9.97
C VAL A 6 7.53 4.94 -9.41
N SER A 7 7.73 5.04 -8.10
CA SER A 7 8.94 4.56 -7.42
C SER A 7 8.63 4.08 -6.00
N ALA A 8 9.36 3.08 -5.55
CA ALA A 8 9.24 2.49 -4.23
C ALA A 8 10.64 2.09 -3.74
N THR A 9 11.03 2.61 -2.58
CA THR A 9 12.37 2.42 -2.00
C THR A 9 12.24 1.83 -0.61
N TYR A 10 12.87 0.68 -0.38
CA TYR A 10 12.97 0.08 0.94
C TYR A 10 13.82 0.96 1.86
N LEU A 11 13.33 1.27 3.05
CA LEU A 11 14.09 2.04 4.04
C LEU A 11 14.62 1.13 5.16
N GLU A 12 13.73 0.67 6.04
CA GLU A 12 14.05 -0.11 7.23
C GLU A 12 12.81 -0.84 7.73
N GLY A 13 12.97 -1.96 8.45
CA GLY A 13 11.84 -2.73 8.99
C GLY A 13 10.77 -2.98 7.92
N TYR A 14 9.52 -2.61 8.21
CA TYR A 14 8.42 -2.67 7.24
C TYR A 14 8.09 -1.32 6.62
N LYS A 15 9.06 -0.41 6.47
CA LYS A 15 8.85 0.92 5.91
C LYS A 15 9.37 1.00 4.47
N ILE A 16 8.53 1.56 3.60
CA ILE A 16 8.86 1.81 2.20
C ILE A 16 8.50 3.27 1.90
N GLU A 17 9.45 3.99 1.30
CA GLU A 17 9.19 5.29 0.69
C GLU A 17 8.53 5.07 -0.67
N LEU A 18 7.38 5.68 -0.88
CA LEU A 18 6.64 5.63 -2.14
C LEU A 18 6.67 7.00 -2.81
N VAL A 19 6.82 7.02 -4.13
CA VAL A 19 6.71 8.21 -4.97
C VAL A 19 5.59 7.97 -5.96
N PHE A 20 4.69 8.94 -6.06
CA PHE A 20 3.53 8.90 -6.94
C PHE A 20 3.75 9.75 -8.18
N GLU A 21 3.03 9.44 -9.26
CA GLU A 21 3.14 10.13 -10.55
C GLU A 21 2.89 11.65 -10.47
N ASN A 22 2.13 12.11 -9.47
CA ASN A 22 1.83 13.51 -9.24
C ASN A 22 2.97 14.29 -8.53
N GLY A 23 4.11 13.64 -8.32
CA GLY A 23 5.30 14.21 -7.68
C GLY A 23 5.26 14.20 -6.14
N LYS A 24 4.18 13.71 -5.52
CA LYS A 24 4.14 13.51 -4.07
C LYS A 24 4.88 12.24 -3.68
N SER A 25 5.38 12.22 -2.46
CA SER A 25 6.02 11.06 -1.86
C SER A 25 5.75 11.00 -0.37
N GLY A 26 5.97 9.82 0.22
CA GLY A 26 5.88 9.63 1.66
C GLY A 26 6.31 8.24 2.08
N VAL A 27 6.50 8.06 3.38
CA VAL A 27 6.92 6.79 3.97
C VAL A 27 5.70 6.08 4.53
N VAL A 28 5.46 4.86 4.06
CA VAL A 28 4.37 4.01 4.57
C VAL A 28 4.94 2.92 5.45
N ASP A 29 4.36 2.75 6.65
CA ASP A 29 4.68 1.66 7.57
C ASP A 29 3.72 0.48 7.37
N PHE A 30 4.26 -0.61 6.84
CA PHE A 30 3.50 -1.81 6.52
C PHE A 30 3.30 -2.75 7.70
N THR A 31 3.84 -2.43 8.88
CA THR A 31 3.75 -3.27 10.09
C THR A 31 2.31 -3.65 10.42
N LYS A 32 1.35 -2.73 10.25
CA LYS A 32 -0.07 -2.99 10.51
C LYS A 32 -0.69 -4.04 9.57
N TYR A 33 -0.19 -4.14 8.34
CA TYR A 33 -0.64 -5.13 7.37
C TYR A 33 -0.08 -6.50 7.71
N VAL A 34 1.21 -6.55 8.07
CA VAL A 34 1.88 -7.77 8.53
C VAL A 34 1.17 -8.33 9.76
N GLN A 35 0.90 -7.48 10.77
CA GLN A 35 0.22 -7.87 12.01
C GLN A 35 -1.22 -8.34 11.81
N ARG A 36 -1.89 -7.89 10.74
CA ARG A 36 -3.25 -8.34 10.40
C ARG A 36 -3.29 -9.83 10.05
N GLY A 37 -2.16 -10.40 9.62
CA GLY A 37 -2.04 -11.80 9.23
C GLY A 37 -2.84 -12.14 7.97
N GLY A 38 -3.23 -13.41 7.83
CA GLY A 38 -3.93 -13.90 6.63
C GLY A 38 -3.01 -13.91 5.42
N ILE A 39 -3.44 -13.31 4.30
CA ILE A 39 -2.62 -13.23 3.08
C ILE A 39 -1.31 -12.46 3.32
N PHE A 40 -1.32 -11.48 4.23
CA PHE A 40 -0.15 -10.66 4.60
C PHE A 40 0.83 -11.37 5.54
N ALA A 41 0.49 -12.53 6.12
CA ALA A 41 1.42 -13.28 6.98
C ALA A 41 2.70 -13.69 6.21
N ARG A 42 2.62 -13.80 4.88
CA ARG A 42 3.79 -14.05 4.02
C ARG A 42 4.80 -12.90 4.02
N LEU A 43 4.38 -11.72 4.46
CA LEU A 43 5.23 -10.54 4.59
C LEU A 43 5.87 -10.44 5.98
N GLU A 44 5.60 -11.38 6.91
CA GLU A 44 6.29 -11.41 8.21
C GLU A 44 7.79 -11.65 8.05
N ASP A 45 8.20 -12.45 7.07
CA ASP A 45 9.62 -12.59 6.73
C ASP A 45 10.13 -11.32 6.04
N LEU A 46 11.08 -10.63 6.68
CA LEU A 46 11.62 -9.36 6.19
C LEU A 46 12.28 -9.50 4.82
N GLU A 47 12.95 -10.62 4.56
CA GLU A 47 13.54 -10.87 3.25
C GLU A 47 12.47 -10.98 2.16
N SER A 48 11.33 -11.60 2.47
CA SER A 48 10.17 -11.66 1.58
C SER A 48 9.51 -10.30 1.40
N PHE A 49 9.41 -9.50 2.47
CA PHE A 49 8.94 -8.12 2.40
C PHE A 49 9.83 -7.24 1.51
N ARG A 50 11.16 -7.43 1.54
CA ARG A 50 12.10 -6.66 0.72
C ARG A 50 12.02 -6.97 -0.77
N ARG A 51 11.47 -8.14 -1.15
CA ARG A 51 11.27 -8.56 -2.54
C ARG A 51 9.94 -8.03 -3.13
N PHE A 52 9.67 -6.75 -2.94
CA PHE A 52 8.55 -6.09 -3.61
C PHE A 52 8.93 -5.64 -5.02
N ARG A 53 7.92 -5.44 -5.87
CA ARG A 53 8.05 -4.77 -7.17
C ARG A 53 6.88 -3.83 -7.38
N ILE A 54 7.04 -2.86 -8.27
CA ILE A 54 5.91 -2.08 -8.78
C ILE A 54 5.30 -2.85 -9.94
N ASP A 55 4.00 -3.06 -9.90
CA ASP A 55 3.23 -3.50 -11.04
C ASP A 55 2.83 -2.28 -11.87
N GLN A 56 3.48 -2.10 -13.02
CA GLN A 56 3.30 -0.94 -13.88
C GLN A 56 1.95 -0.91 -14.59
N GLU A 57 1.28 -2.06 -14.74
CA GLU A 57 -0.06 -2.11 -15.34
C GLU A 57 -1.13 -1.68 -14.33
N LEU A 58 -0.91 -1.99 -13.05
CA LEU A 58 -1.85 -1.71 -11.96
C LEU A 58 -1.48 -0.47 -11.13
N GLY A 59 -0.30 0.13 -11.34
CA GLY A 59 0.16 1.32 -10.62
C GLY A 59 0.43 1.09 -9.13
N VAL A 60 0.71 -0.15 -8.71
CA VAL A 60 0.69 -0.57 -7.30
C VAL A 60 1.90 -1.41 -6.91
N ILE A 61 2.28 -1.36 -5.63
CA ILE A 61 3.31 -2.24 -5.07
C ILE A 61 2.76 -3.65 -4.85
N VAL A 62 3.49 -4.65 -5.33
CA VAL A 62 3.11 -6.05 -5.22
C VAL A 62 4.26 -6.91 -4.70
N TRP A 63 3.93 -7.93 -3.93
CA TRP A 63 4.84 -8.96 -3.45
C TRP A 63 4.59 -10.30 -4.12
N GLU A 64 5.50 -11.25 -3.90
CA GLU A 64 5.34 -12.63 -4.34
C GLU A 64 4.00 -13.22 -3.87
N GLY A 65 3.35 -13.97 -4.77
CA GLY A 65 2.04 -14.53 -4.50
C GLY A 65 0.86 -13.58 -4.71
N GLY A 66 1.09 -12.42 -5.36
CA GLY A 66 0.03 -11.51 -5.78
C GLY A 66 -0.55 -10.70 -4.62
N ILE A 67 0.24 -10.46 -3.58
CA ILE A 67 -0.17 -9.61 -2.46
C ILE A 67 0.04 -8.18 -2.90
N ASP A 68 -1.03 -7.40 -2.87
CA ASP A 68 -1.03 -5.98 -3.19
C ASP A 68 -1.78 -5.18 -2.11
N ILE A 69 -1.52 -3.89 -2.05
CA ILE A 69 -2.26 -2.95 -1.22
C ILE A 69 -2.68 -1.81 -2.14
N ALA A 70 -3.98 -1.52 -2.16
CA ALA A 70 -4.56 -0.54 -3.07
C ALA A 70 -3.80 0.80 -3.06
N PRO A 71 -3.48 1.38 -4.24
CA PRO A 71 -2.66 2.58 -4.34
C PRO A 71 -3.29 3.78 -3.63
N GLU A 72 -4.61 3.88 -3.57
CA GLU A 72 -5.29 4.97 -2.87
C GLU A 72 -5.11 4.90 -1.35
N VAL A 73 -5.00 3.69 -0.79
CA VAL A 73 -4.70 3.48 0.63
C VAL A 73 -3.26 3.89 0.93
N LEU A 74 -2.33 3.45 0.09
CA LEU A 74 -0.92 3.81 0.22
C LEU A 74 -0.69 5.31 0.05
N TYR A 75 -1.40 5.95 -0.89
CA TYR A 75 -1.35 7.39 -1.09
C TYR A 75 -1.85 8.16 0.13
N SER A 76 -3.00 7.76 0.67
CA SER A 76 -3.56 8.38 1.88
C SER A 76 -2.60 8.25 3.07
N GLU A 77 -1.96 7.10 3.24
CA GLU A 77 -0.97 6.89 4.31
C GLU A 77 0.33 7.68 4.09
N ALA A 78 0.81 7.73 2.86
CA ALA A 78 2.05 8.43 2.52
C ALA A 78 1.90 9.96 2.62
N THR A 79 0.73 10.50 2.25
CA THR A 79 0.49 11.95 2.15
C THR A 79 -0.34 12.51 3.30
N GLU A 80 -0.87 11.65 4.17
CA GLU A 80 -1.87 11.98 5.20
C GLU A 80 -3.16 12.61 4.63
N GLU A 81 -3.38 12.50 3.31
CA GLU A 81 -4.59 12.96 2.66
C GLU A 81 -5.75 11.99 2.89
N PRO A 82 -7.00 12.47 2.97
CA PRO A 82 -8.14 11.61 3.16
C PRO A 82 -8.30 10.65 1.99
N LEU A 83 -8.78 9.44 2.29
CA LEU A 83 -9.19 8.50 1.27
C LEU A 83 -10.27 9.13 0.37
N PRO A 84 -10.28 8.80 -0.93
CA PRO A 84 -11.37 9.18 -1.82
C PRO A 84 -12.74 8.87 -1.22
N TYR A 85 -13.67 9.83 -1.30
CA TYR A 85 -15.01 9.74 -0.71
C TYR A 85 -15.78 8.46 -1.08
N TRP A 86 -15.63 7.95 -2.30
CA TRP A 86 -16.29 6.71 -2.72
C TRP A 86 -15.84 5.47 -1.91
N MET A 87 -14.67 5.53 -1.25
CA MET A 87 -14.10 4.43 -0.47
C MET A 87 -14.68 4.40 0.94
N GLU A 88 -14.91 5.58 1.51
CA GLU A 88 -15.63 5.77 2.78
C GLU A 88 -17.07 5.27 2.67
N VAL A 89 -17.77 5.61 1.58
CA VAL A 89 -19.15 5.17 1.33
C VAL A 89 -19.24 3.63 1.25
N GLN A 90 -18.29 2.97 0.60
CA GLN A 90 -18.27 1.50 0.54
C GLN A 90 -17.98 0.83 1.89
N ALA A 91 -17.11 1.42 2.72
CA ALA A 91 -16.82 0.91 4.05
C ALA A 91 -18.05 1.03 4.98
N GLU A 92 -18.76 2.15 4.92
CA GLU A 92 -19.97 2.41 5.72
C GLU A 92 -21.12 1.48 5.31
N MET A 93 -21.30 1.25 4.00
CA MET A 93 -22.26 0.29 3.48
C MET A 93 -21.96 -1.15 3.93
N LYS A 94 -20.69 -1.55 3.99
CA LYS A 94 -20.29 -2.88 4.51
C LYS A 94 -20.46 -3.04 6.02
N ARG A 95 -20.40 -1.95 6.79
CA ARG A 95 -20.65 -1.97 8.26
C ARG A 95 -22.14 -2.00 8.61
N SER A 96 -22.99 -1.56 7.69
CA SER A 96 -24.44 -1.50 7.87
C SER A 96 -25.19 -2.71 7.30
N ALA A 97 -24.45 -3.76 6.90
CA ALA A 97 -24.97 -4.99 6.29
C ALA A 97 -24.70 -6.22 7.15
#